data_AF-A0AAT9R9B9-F1
#
_entry.id   AF-A0AAT9R9B9-F1
#
_cell.length_a   1.000
_cell.length_b   1.000
_cell.length_c   1.000
_cell.angle_alpha   90.00
_cell.angle_beta   90.00
_cell.angle_gamma   90.00
#
_symmetry.space_group_name_H-M   'P 1'
#
loop_
_entity.id
_entity.type
_entity.pdbx_description
1 polymer ?
#
loop_
_entity_poly.entity_id
_entity_poly.type
_entity_poly.pdbx_seq_one_letter_code
_entity_poly.pdbx_strand_id
1 'polypeptide(L)' 'MVELSWDGWLVPQITDELRCGQKTVRRWLHRFNRLGLEGLEDLGGQGRKRRITEAERSRIVDLVKQTPPGRL' A
#
# COMPACT_ATOMS: atom_id res chain seq x y z
N MET A 1 2.32 -16.48 -1.47
CA MET A 1 2.42 -16.60 -2.94
C MET A 1 3.77 -17.14 -3.37
N VAL A 2 4.87 -16.41 -3.08
CA VAL A 2 6.23 -16.84 -3.45
C VAL A 2 6.61 -18.16 -2.78
N GLU A 3 6.38 -18.27 -1.47
CA GLU A 3 6.62 -19.50 -0.70
C GLU A 3 5.85 -20.70 -1.26
N LEU A 4 4.51 -20.60 -1.42
CA LEU A 4 3.72 -21.67 -2.05
C LEU A 4 4.23 -22.05 -3.45
N SER A 5 4.64 -21.07 -4.26
CA SER A 5 5.23 -21.35 -5.57
C SER A 5 6.59 -22.06 -5.46
N TRP A 6 7.36 -21.78 -4.41
CA TRP A 6 8.62 -22.45 -4.10
C TRP A 6 8.39 -23.90 -3.67
N ASP A 7 7.31 -24.15 -2.94
CA ASP A 7 6.84 -25.49 -2.57
C ASP A 7 6.22 -26.27 -3.75
N GLY A 8 6.30 -25.73 -4.98
CA GLY A 8 5.85 -26.39 -6.20
C GLY A 8 4.36 -26.22 -6.51
N TRP A 9 3.64 -25.36 -5.78
CA TRP A 9 2.22 -25.15 -6.05
C TRP A 9 1.99 -24.42 -7.38
N LEU A 10 0.97 -24.85 -8.11
CA LEU A 10 0.53 -24.20 -9.32
C LEU A 10 -0.28 -22.94 -9.00
N VAL A 11 -0.29 -21.97 -9.94
CA VAL A 11 -1.04 -20.72 -9.80
C VAL A 11 -2.52 -20.92 -9.40
N PRO A 12 -3.28 -21.87 -9.96
CA PRO A 12 -4.66 -22.13 -9.52
C PRO A 12 -4.76 -22.54 -8.04
N GLN A 13 -3.85 -23.40 -7.56
CA GLN A 13 -3.84 -23.86 -6.17
C GLN A 13 -3.53 -22.70 -5.22
N ILE A 14 -2.58 -21.83 -5.60
CA ILE A 14 -2.22 -20.63 -4.84
C ILE A 14 -3.40 -19.64 -4.78
N THR A 15 -4.18 -19.52 -5.87
CA THR A 15 -5.34 -18.62 -5.87
C THR A 15 -6.47 -19.11 -4.99
N ASP A 16 -6.70 -20.42 -4.97
CA ASP A 16 -7.73 -21.03 -4.13
C ASP A 16 -7.37 -20.89 -2.65
N GLU A 17 -6.10 -21.16 -2.31
CA GLU A 17 -5.56 -21.02 -0.95
C GLU A 17 -5.63 -19.58 -0.45
N LEU A 18 -5.12 -18.62 -1.23
CA LEU A 18 -5.00 -17.22 -0.82
C LEU A 18 -6.26 -16.38 -1.14
N ARG A 19 -7.29 -17.00 -1.71
CA ARG A 19 -8.55 -16.36 -2.14
C ARG A 19 -8.32 -15.07 -2.94
N CYS A 20 -7.40 -15.13 -3.90
CA CYS A 20 -7.00 -13.99 -4.71
C CYS A 20 -7.02 -14.35 -6.20
N GLY A 21 -7.06 -13.35 -7.09
CA GLY A 21 -7.09 -13.60 -8.53
C GLY A 21 -5.76 -14.11 -9.10
N GLN A 22 -5.81 -14.98 -10.12
CA GLN A 22 -4.60 -15.52 -10.79
C GLN A 22 -3.70 -14.42 -11.36
N LYS A 23 -4.30 -13.31 -11.82
CA LYS A 23 -3.55 -12.14 -12.30
C LYS A 23 -2.67 -11.53 -11.20
N THR A 24 -3.17 -11.50 -9.96
CA THR A 24 -2.43 -11.01 -8.80
C THR A 24 -1.26 -11.92 -8.51
N VAL A 25 -1.48 -13.24 -8.44
CA VAL A 25 -0.41 -14.23 -8.22
C VAL A 25 0.68 -14.10 -9.28
N ARG A 26 0.33 -14.11 -10.57
CA ARG A 26 1.31 -13.95 -11.67
C ARG A 26 2.10 -12.65 -11.57
N ARG A 27 1.44 -11.54 -11.22
CA ARG A 27 2.09 -10.23 -11.06
C ARG A 27 3.13 -10.26 -9.93
N TRP A 28 2.76 -10.83 -8.77
CA TRP A 28 3.67 -10.92 -7.63
C TRP A 28 4.86 -11.85 -7.91
N LEU A 29 4.62 -13.03 -8.50
CA LEU A 29 5.70 -13.95 -8.88
C LEU A 29 6.65 -13.33 -9.91
N HIS A 30 6.11 -12.66 -10.95
CA HIS A 30 6.95 -11.97 -11.92
C HIS A 30 7.76 -10.83 -11.30
N ARG A 31 7.16 -10.04 -10.39
CA ARG A 31 7.84 -8.96 -9.69
C ARG A 31 8.96 -9.49 -8.79
N PHE A 32 8.70 -10.56 -8.04
CA PHE A 32 9.70 -11.25 -7.23
C PHE A 32 10.84 -11.82 -8.09
N ASN A 33 10.54 -12.53 -9.17
CA ASN A 33 11.58 -13.10 -10.04
C ASN A 33 12.48 -12.03 -10.67
N ARG A 34 11.98 -10.81 -10.86
CA ARG A 34 12.74 -9.70 -11.43
C ARG A 34 13.56 -8.92 -10.39
N LEU A 35 13.05 -8.75 -9.18
CA LEU A 35 13.59 -7.81 -8.19
C LEU A 35 13.99 -8.48 -6.87
N GLY A 36 13.82 -9.80 -6.75
CA GLY A 36 13.99 -10.52 -5.49
C GLY A 36 13.08 -9.98 -4.38
N LEU A 37 13.64 -9.89 -3.17
CA LEU A 37 12.93 -9.41 -1.98
C LEU A 37 12.48 -7.95 -2.09
N GLU A 38 13.24 -7.08 -2.76
CA GLU A 38 12.85 -5.68 -3.03
C GLU A 38 11.54 -5.61 -3.84
N GLY A 39 11.29 -6.64 -4.65
CA GLY A 39 10.03 -6.82 -5.38
C GLY A 39 8.82 -7.03 -4.49
N LEU A 40 9.01 -7.34 -3.21
CA LEU A 40 7.92 -7.54 -2.24
C LEU A 40 7.64 -6.32 -1.37
N GLU A 41 8.52 -5.31 -1.41
CA GLU A 41 8.34 -4.09 -0.63
C GLU A 41 7.11 -3.29 -1.09
N ASP A 42 6.50 -2.60 -0.12
CA ASP A 42 5.51 -1.58 -0.42
C ASP A 42 6.19 -0.44 -1.18
N LEU A 43 5.75 -0.22 -2.42
CA LEU A 43 6.26 0.88 -3.25
C LEU A 43 5.79 2.25 -2.75
N GLY A 44 4.89 2.26 -1.75
CA GLY A 44 4.27 3.46 -1.25
C GLY A 44 3.52 4.19 -2.37
N GLY A 45 3.25 5.48 -2.13
CA GLY A 45 2.68 6.36 -3.15
C GLY A 45 1.24 6.04 -3.58
N GLN A 46 0.57 5.11 -2.90
CA GLN A 46 -0.85 4.87 -3.12
C GLN A 46 -1.67 6.08 -2.65
N GLY A 47 -2.62 6.49 -3.47
CA GLY A 47 -3.53 7.61 -3.16
C GLY A 47 -3.01 8.99 -3.57
N ARG A 48 -3.90 9.97 -3.44
CA ARG A 48 -3.60 11.36 -3.78
C ARG A 48 -2.56 11.92 -2.81
N LYS A 49 -1.46 12.45 -3.35
CA LYS A 49 -0.47 13.19 -2.55
C LYS A 49 -1.16 14.33 -1.80
N ARG A 50 -0.71 14.57 -0.56
CA ARG A 50 -1.25 15.65 0.27
C ARG A 50 -1.13 16.98 -0.49
N ARG A 51 -2.22 17.75 -0.51
CA ARG A 51 -2.26 19.07 -1.16
C ARG A 51 -1.58 20.16 -0.33
N ILE A 52 -1.46 19.92 0.98
CA ILE A 52 -0.87 20.85 1.93
C ILE A 52 0.44 20.26 2.45
N THR A 53 1.39 21.15 2.69
CA THR A 53 2.66 20.91 3.36
C THR A 53 2.45 20.56 4.84
N GLU A 54 3.46 19.98 5.48
CA GLU A 54 3.39 19.73 6.93
C GLU A 54 3.31 21.04 7.73
N ALA A 55 3.95 22.12 7.25
CA ALA A 55 3.83 23.45 7.88
C ALA A 55 2.40 24.00 7.84
N GLU A 56 1.68 23.83 6.73
CA GLU A 56 0.26 24.16 6.62
C GLU A 56 -0.62 23.29 7.52
N ARG A 57 -0.33 21.99 7.59
CA ARG A 57 -1.01 21.09 8.50
C ARG A 57 -0.84 21.52 9.96
N SER A 58 0.38 21.87 10.38
CA SER A 58 0.64 22.39 11.73
C SER A 58 -0.14 23.66 12.00
N ARG A 59 -0.17 24.62 11.05
CA ARG A 59 -0.99 25.83 11.18
C ARG A 59 -2.48 25.54 11.37
N ILE A 60 -3.03 24.56 10.66
CA ILE A 60 -4.43 24.14 10.84
C ILE A 60 -4.65 23.55 12.24
N VAL A 61 -3.75 22.67 12.69
CA VAL A 61 -3.83 22.07 14.03
C VAL A 61 -3.77 23.15 15.13
N ASP A 62 -2.91 24.14 14.96
CA ASP A 62 -2.78 25.24 15.91
C ASP A 62 -3.99 26.17 15.89
N LEU A 63 -4.57 26.43 14.72
CA LEU A 63 -5.82 27.20 14.59
C LEU A 63 -6.97 26.51 15.33
N VAL A 64 -7.10 25.19 15.22
CA VAL A 64 -8.15 24.41 15.92
C VAL A 64 -8.03 24.52 17.44
N LYS A 65 -6.82 24.73 17.98
CA LYS A 65 -6.59 24.88 19.42
C LYS A 65 -6.92 26.27 19.96
N GLN A 66 -7.11 27.27 19.09
CA GLN A 66 -7.41 28.64 19.51
C GLN A 66 -8.90 28.79 19.81
N THR A 67 -9.24 29.63 20.79
CA THR A 67 -10.63 30.01 21.03
C THR A 67 -11.17 30.72 19.79
N PRO A 68 -12.22 30.20 19.14
CA PRO A 68 -12.76 30.84 17.95
C PRO A 68 -13.25 32.25 18.33
N PRO A 69 -13.00 33.27 17.50
CA PRO A 69 -13.63 34.56 17.69
C PRO A 69 -15.14 34.34 17.54
N GLY A 70 -15.85 34.37 18.66
CA GLY A 70 -17.27 34.06 18.71
C GLY A 70 -18.03 34.90 17.70
N ARG A 71 -18.94 34.26 16.96
CA ARG A 71 -20.00 34.97 16.26
C ARG A 71 -21.01 35.39 17.33
N LEU A 72 -20.82 36.60 17.88
CA LEU A 72 -21.86 37.32 18.61
C LEU A 72 -22.91 37.84 17.62
#